data_AF-A0A1D6IBH6-F1
#
_entry.id   AF-A0A1D6IBH6-F1
#
_cell.length_a   1.000
_cell.length_b   1.000
_cell.length_c   1.000
_cell.angle_alpha   90.00
_cell.angle_beta   90.00
_cell.angle_gamma   90.00
#
_symmetry.space_group_name_H-M   'P 1'
#
loop_
_entity.id
_entity.type
_entity.pdbx_description
1 polymer ?
#
loop_
_entity_poly.entity_id
_entity_poly.type
_entity_poly.pdbx_seq_one_letter_code
_entity_poly.pdbx_strand_id
1 'polypeptide(L)'
;MECAAKGLAAEPCAGGVADRRCGGCGAVAYCSRVHQIIHWRVHKEECERFAEQMRHINALSQFPFTFLEPPALNHEFPSARCLFLQSIKLHQKGLWKSECICGRDVAPLKGLSVEAEWNLQSSLCPCAEPKNPVSSALASWEAYYQWRSLPLHSPVAVLLHWPLTLYHCVQLSRTQTPRYDGQDTLCIHYLGPEKELLQLAAFGELRALFPSVQIHIELVGPEVPKSRDGEVVNISRYACCSDKSCCCKSSIGSKDLSCTAVTLKLWKGFYHERCSDILKVLSTITPIF
;
A
#
# COMPACT_ATOMS: atom_id res chain seq x y z
N MET A 1 -0.74 3.89 -20.76
CA MET A 1 0.02 2.76 -20.17
C MET A 1 1.44 2.82 -20.69
N GLU A 2 2.41 2.31 -19.94
CA GLU A 2 3.77 2.13 -20.45
C GLU A 2 3.83 0.95 -21.42
N CYS A 3 4.80 0.96 -22.34
CA CYS A 3 5.06 -0.16 -23.23
C CYS A 3 5.60 -1.35 -22.43
N ALA A 4 4.98 -2.53 -22.56
CA ALA A 4 5.40 -3.73 -21.85
C ALA A 4 6.78 -4.29 -22.28
N ALA A 5 7.31 -3.81 -23.41
CA ALA A 5 8.67 -4.16 -23.86
C ALA A 5 9.73 -3.11 -23.45
N LYS A 6 9.36 -2.10 -22.65
CA LYS A 6 10.28 -1.03 -22.21
C LYS A 6 11.46 -1.66 -21.47
N GLY A 7 12.68 -1.38 -21.92
CA GLY A 7 13.91 -1.95 -21.37
C GLY A 7 14.28 -3.35 -21.88
N LEU A 8 13.44 -4.00 -22.68
CA LEU A 8 13.74 -5.31 -23.30
C LEU A 8 14.22 -5.19 -24.75
N ALA A 9 13.89 -4.10 -25.43
CA ALA A 9 14.30 -3.82 -26.79
C ALA A 9 15.55 -2.93 -26.83
N ALA A 10 16.44 -3.18 -27.79
CA ALA A 10 17.59 -2.30 -28.07
C ALA A 10 17.13 -0.93 -28.59
N GLU A 11 16.07 -0.93 -29.41
CA GLU A 11 15.40 0.29 -29.89
C GLU A 11 14.53 0.89 -28.77
N PRO A 12 14.74 2.15 -28.39
CA PRO A 12 13.96 2.80 -27.34
C PRO A 12 12.49 2.93 -27.74
N CYS A 13 11.61 3.05 -26.73
CA CYS A 13 10.22 3.43 -26.97
C CYS A 13 10.21 4.80 -27.66
N ALA A 14 9.42 4.94 -28.74
CA ALA A 14 9.34 6.16 -29.55
C ALA A 14 8.69 7.37 -28.83
N GLY A 15 8.66 7.39 -27.50
CA GLY A 15 8.01 8.43 -26.69
C GLY A 15 6.47 8.46 -26.76
N GLY A 16 5.86 7.68 -27.67
CA GLY A 16 4.41 7.59 -27.84
C GLY A 16 3.70 6.73 -26.79
N VAL A 17 2.39 6.96 -26.65
CA VAL A 17 1.50 6.16 -25.77
C VAL A 17 1.44 4.72 -26.27
N ALA A 18 1.61 3.74 -25.37
CA ALA A 18 1.37 2.35 -25.70
C ALA A 18 -0.14 2.07 -25.75
N ASP A 19 -0.70 2.07 -26.95
CA ASP A 19 -2.14 1.93 -27.22
C ASP A 19 -2.52 0.55 -27.79
N ARG A 20 -1.57 -0.17 -28.40
CA ARG A 20 -1.80 -1.53 -28.92
C ARG A 20 -1.81 -2.54 -27.78
N ARG A 21 -2.99 -2.88 -27.30
CA ARG A 21 -3.18 -3.96 -26.33
C ARG A 21 -2.90 -5.33 -26.94
N CYS A 22 -2.42 -6.28 -26.13
CA CYS A 22 -2.35 -7.68 -26.52
C CYS A 22 -3.75 -8.20 -26.86
N GLY A 23 -3.93 -8.79 -28.04
CA GLY A 23 -5.23 -9.31 -28.48
C GLY A 23 -5.72 -10.54 -27.70
N GLY A 24 -4.82 -11.26 -27.03
CA GLY A 24 -5.20 -12.43 -26.20
C GLY A 24 -5.70 -12.01 -24.82
N CYS A 25 -4.87 -11.30 -24.06
CA CYS A 25 -5.22 -10.96 -22.67
C CYS A 25 -5.81 -9.57 -22.48
N GLY A 26 -5.57 -8.62 -23.38
CA GLY A 26 -5.95 -7.22 -23.21
C GLY A 26 -5.19 -6.46 -22.11
N ALA A 27 -4.39 -7.12 -21.26
CA ALA A 27 -3.76 -6.53 -20.07
C ALA A 27 -2.55 -5.64 -20.39
N VAL A 28 -1.66 -6.09 -21.27
CA VAL A 28 -0.42 -5.37 -21.63
C VAL A 28 -0.57 -4.59 -22.93
N ALA A 29 0.20 -3.51 -23.09
CA ALA A 29 0.18 -2.67 -24.29
C ALA A 29 1.58 -2.39 -24.85
N TYR A 30 1.64 -2.06 -26.15
CA TYR A 30 2.88 -1.85 -26.89
C TYR A 30 2.80 -0.56 -27.69
N CYS A 31 3.93 0.15 -27.83
CA CYS A 31 4.01 1.29 -28.75
C CYS A 31 4.26 0.84 -30.20
N SER A 32 4.68 -0.42 -30.42
CA SER A 32 4.94 -0.96 -31.76
C SER A 32 4.74 -2.48 -31.84
N ARG A 33 4.57 -3.00 -33.06
CA ARG A 33 4.51 -4.45 -33.31
C ARG A 33 5.84 -5.15 -33.01
N VAL A 34 6.96 -4.46 -33.24
CA VAL A 34 8.30 -4.98 -32.94
C VAL A 34 8.44 -5.26 -31.45
N HIS A 35 8.05 -4.30 -30.60
CA HIS A 35 8.05 -4.44 -29.15
C HIS A 35 7.12 -5.56 -28.68
N GLN A 36 5.96 -5.73 -29.31
CA GLN A 36 5.08 -6.87 -29.04
C GLN A 36 5.76 -8.21 -29.30
N ILE A 37 6.46 -8.37 -30.43
CA ILE A 37 7.15 -9.61 -30.80
C ILE A 37 8.30 -9.91 -29.81
N ILE A 38 9.04 -8.88 -29.40
CA ILE A 38 10.14 -9.02 -28.42
C ILE A 38 9.58 -9.51 -27.08
N HIS A 39 8.55 -8.83 -26.55
CA HIS A 39 7.97 -9.18 -25.26
C HIS A 39 7.21 -10.53 -25.30
N TRP A 40 6.68 -10.94 -26.46
CA TRP A 40 5.97 -12.23 -26.60
C TRP A 40 6.79 -13.44 -26.15
N ARG A 41 8.12 -13.37 -26.23
CA ARG A 41 9.03 -14.43 -25.77
C ARG A 41 8.82 -14.81 -24.30
N VAL A 42 8.43 -13.84 -23.47
CA VAL A 42 8.15 -14.04 -22.03
C VAL A 42 6.65 -13.94 -21.74
N HIS A 43 5.94 -13.02 -22.39
CA HIS A 43 4.52 -12.77 -22.11
C HIS A 43 3.61 -13.97 -22.42
N LYS A 44 3.96 -14.80 -23.41
CA LYS A 44 3.14 -15.95 -23.82
C LYS A 44 2.78 -16.88 -22.64
N GLU A 45 3.67 -17.00 -21.66
CA GLU A 45 3.50 -17.86 -20.47
C GLU A 45 2.49 -17.28 -19.48
N GLU A 46 2.36 -15.94 -19.45
CA GLU A 46 1.47 -15.20 -18.55
C GLU A 46 0.17 -14.74 -19.23
N CYS A 47 0.07 -14.89 -20.55
CA CYS A 47 -1.01 -14.31 -21.34
C CYS A 47 -2.38 -14.86 -20.94
N GLU A 48 -2.50 -16.18 -20.76
CA GLU A 48 -3.76 -16.82 -20.35
C GLU A 48 -4.19 -16.38 -18.94
N ARG A 49 -3.26 -16.37 -17.99
CA ARG A 49 -3.50 -15.90 -16.62
C ARG A 49 -3.97 -14.44 -16.61
N PHE A 50 -3.34 -13.58 -17.40
CA PHE A 50 -3.78 -12.18 -17.55
C PHE A 50 -5.14 -12.07 -18.22
N ALA A 51 -5.45 -12.93 -19.20
CA ALA A 51 -6.76 -12.95 -19.85
C ALA A 51 -7.85 -13.26 -18.82
N GLU A 52 -7.62 -14.25 -17.95
CA GLU A 52 -8.53 -14.58 -16.86
C GLU A 52 -8.74 -13.39 -15.93
N GLN A 53 -7.68 -12.71 -15.48
CA GLN A 53 -7.79 -11.52 -14.64
C GLN A 53 -8.60 -10.40 -15.33
N MET A 54 -8.37 -10.20 -16.63
CA MET A 54 -9.09 -9.19 -17.41
C MET A 54 -10.57 -9.53 -17.62
N ARG A 55 -10.99 -10.80 -17.54
CA ARG A 55 -12.43 -11.15 -17.51
C ARG A 55 -13.16 -10.56 -16.30
N HIS A 56 -12.45 -10.36 -15.19
CA HIS A 56 -13.03 -9.86 -13.94
C HIS A 56 -12.88 -8.34 -13.76
N ILE A 57 -12.22 -7.63 -14.69
CA ILE A 57 -11.86 -6.22 -14.50
C ILE A 57 -13.06 -5.32 -14.21
N ASN A 58 -14.20 -5.55 -14.88
CA ASN A 58 -15.41 -4.74 -14.70
C ASN A 58 -16.00 -4.91 -13.30
N ALA A 59 -15.91 -6.10 -12.71
CA ALA A 59 -16.34 -6.34 -11.34
C ALA A 59 -15.34 -5.73 -10.34
N LEU A 60 -14.04 -5.86 -10.62
CA LEU A 60 -12.97 -5.31 -9.79
C LEU A 60 -12.86 -3.78 -9.83
N SER A 61 -13.44 -3.14 -10.85
CA SER A 61 -13.47 -1.67 -10.97
C SER A 61 -14.74 -1.04 -10.37
N GLN A 62 -15.64 -1.83 -9.79
CA GLN A 62 -16.81 -1.33 -9.07
C GLN A 62 -16.45 -1.11 -7.60
N PHE A 63 -16.20 0.14 -7.24
CA PHE A 63 -15.94 0.54 -5.86
C PHE A 63 -17.15 1.25 -5.25
N PRO A 64 -17.41 1.12 -3.94
CA PRO A 64 -18.55 1.75 -3.27
C PRO A 64 -18.35 3.24 -3.01
N PHE A 65 -17.26 3.83 -3.50
CA PHE A 65 -16.82 5.17 -3.11
C PHE A 65 -17.52 6.27 -3.90
N THR A 66 -17.98 7.30 -3.21
CA THR A 66 -18.62 8.46 -3.84
C THR A 66 -17.63 9.59 -4.15
N PHE A 67 -16.35 9.43 -3.80
CA PHE A 67 -15.29 10.41 -4.08
C PHE A 67 -14.55 10.15 -5.40
N LEU A 68 -14.91 9.10 -6.14
CA LEU A 68 -14.15 8.64 -7.31
C LEU A 68 -14.38 9.45 -8.58
N GLU A 69 -15.35 10.36 -8.64
CA GLU A 69 -15.59 11.20 -9.81
C GLU A 69 -14.60 12.38 -9.83
N PRO A 70 -13.54 12.34 -10.66
CA PRO A 70 -12.63 13.47 -10.78
C PRO A 70 -13.33 14.56 -11.59
N PRO A 71 -13.08 15.85 -11.30
CA PRO A 71 -13.46 16.91 -12.22
C PRO A 71 -12.85 16.66 -13.61
N ALA A 72 -13.50 17.13 -14.67
CA ALA A 72 -12.94 17.05 -16.02
C ALA A 72 -11.52 17.64 -16.04
N LEU A 73 -10.57 16.94 -16.69
CA LEU A 73 -9.18 17.37 -16.81
C LEU A 73 -9.11 18.80 -17.36
N ASN A 74 -8.58 19.72 -16.56
CA ASN A 74 -8.24 21.07 -17.01
C ASN A 74 -6.71 21.17 -17.19
N HIS A 75 -6.25 22.13 -18.00
CA HIS A 75 -4.83 22.32 -18.30
C HIS A 75 -3.97 22.78 -17.11
N GLU A 76 -4.58 23.05 -15.95
CA GLU A 76 -3.91 23.55 -14.75
C GLU A 76 -3.17 22.47 -13.96
N PHE A 77 -3.60 21.20 -14.03
CA PHE A 77 -3.01 20.13 -13.23
C PHE A 77 -2.19 19.14 -14.07
N PRO A 78 -0.97 18.78 -13.63
CA PRO A 78 -0.08 17.89 -14.38
C PRO A 78 -0.54 16.42 -14.38
N SER A 79 -1.52 16.04 -13.58
CA SER A 79 -2.15 14.71 -13.63
C SER A 79 -3.55 14.70 -13.02
N ALA A 80 -4.39 13.75 -13.43
CA ALA A 80 -5.70 13.47 -12.84
C ALA A 80 -5.62 13.26 -11.31
N ARG A 81 -4.52 12.70 -10.83
CA ARG A 81 -4.28 12.46 -9.40
C ARG A 81 -4.00 13.76 -8.63
N CYS A 82 -3.22 14.71 -9.19
CA CYS A 82 -3.05 16.04 -8.58
C CYS A 82 -4.41 16.77 -8.51
N LEU A 83 -5.20 16.74 -9.59
CA LEU A 83 -6.54 17.35 -9.65
C LEU A 83 -7.50 16.76 -8.60
N PHE A 84 -7.55 15.43 -8.48
CA PHE A 84 -8.34 14.74 -7.46
C PHE A 84 -7.92 15.12 -6.04
N LEU A 85 -6.62 15.07 -5.71
CA LEU A 85 -6.16 15.42 -4.37
C LEU A 85 -6.42 16.90 -4.06
N GLN A 86 -6.39 17.77 -5.07
CA GLN A 86 -6.70 19.18 -4.91
C GLN A 86 -8.18 19.39 -4.61
N SER A 87 -9.09 18.70 -5.30
CA SER A 87 -10.54 18.84 -5.08
C SER A 87 -10.95 18.48 -3.66
N ILE A 88 -10.27 17.50 -3.05
CA ILE A 88 -10.46 17.11 -1.63
C ILE A 88 -9.52 17.84 -0.66
N LYS A 89 -8.75 18.84 -1.13
CA LYS A 89 -7.82 19.67 -0.34
C LYS A 89 -6.70 18.90 0.37
N LEU A 90 -6.29 17.74 -0.15
CA LEU A 90 -5.22 16.88 0.38
C LEU A 90 -3.92 16.92 -0.44
N HIS A 91 -3.94 17.62 -1.57
CA HIS A 91 -2.77 17.77 -2.43
C HIS A 91 -1.54 18.29 -1.67
N GLN A 92 -0.42 17.59 -1.78
CA GLN A 92 0.87 17.88 -1.11
C GLN A 92 0.83 17.90 0.43
N LYS A 93 -0.14 17.24 1.07
CA LYS A 93 -0.27 17.20 2.54
C LYS A 93 0.00 15.82 3.12
N GLY A 94 0.71 15.77 4.26
CA GLY A 94 0.87 14.57 5.09
C GLY A 94 1.17 13.30 4.28
N LEU A 95 0.40 12.24 4.57
CA LEU A 95 0.49 10.93 3.90
C LEU A 95 0.15 10.97 2.40
N TRP A 96 -0.53 12.02 1.92
CA TRP A 96 -1.00 12.15 0.54
C TRP A 96 0.05 12.71 -0.41
N LYS A 97 1.16 13.23 0.12
CA LYS A 97 2.19 13.90 -0.69
C LYS A 97 2.77 12.99 -1.78
N SER A 98 2.98 11.72 -1.48
CA SER A 98 3.50 10.69 -2.40
C SER A 98 2.51 10.21 -3.45
N GLU A 99 1.23 10.57 -3.31
CA GLU A 99 0.21 10.16 -4.27
C GLU A 99 0.33 10.86 -5.62
N CYS A 100 1.11 11.93 -5.70
CA CYS A 100 1.39 12.61 -6.95
C CYS A 100 2.87 13.02 -7.06
N ILE A 101 3.33 13.20 -8.30
CA ILE A 101 4.73 13.55 -8.60
C ILE A 101 4.94 15.06 -8.84
N CYS A 102 3.85 15.84 -8.83
CA CYS A 102 3.93 17.29 -9.00
C CYS A 102 4.63 17.93 -7.78
N GLY A 103 5.47 18.93 -8.01
CA GLY A 103 6.17 19.63 -6.92
C GLY A 103 7.20 18.79 -6.15
N ARG A 104 7.78 17.74 -6.75
CA ARG A 104 8.97 17.08 -6.19
C ARG A 104 10.16 18.05 -6.24
N ASP A 105 10.28 18.90 -5.23
CA ASP A 105 11.62 19.32 -4.80
C ASP A 105 12.34 18.07 -4.28
N VAL A 106 13.61 17.92 -4.66
CA VAL A 106 14.51 16.84 -4.23
C VAL A 106 14.88 17.06 -2.75
N ALA A 107 13.87 17.20 -1.89
CA ALA A 107 14.08 17.23 -0.46
C ALA A 107 14.50 15.81 -0.04
N PRO A 108 15.61 15.67 0.70
CA PRO A 108 16.08 14.36 1.12
C PRO A 108 14.97 13.66 1.90
N LEU A 109 14.83 12.36 1.65
CA LEU A 109 13.93 11.43 2.33
C LEU A 109 14.32 11.23 3.81
N LYS A 110 14.60 12.33 4.53
CA LYS A 110 15.18 12.38 5.87
C LYS A 110 14.15 12.67 6.97
N GLY A 111 12.87 12.85 6.62
CA GLY A 111 11.84 13.27 7.57
C GLY A 111 10.47 12.60 7.40
N LEU A 112 10.42 11.39 6.84
CA LEU A 112 9.18 10.64 6.69
C LEU A 112 8.85 9.90 7.97
N SER A 113 8.55 10.70 8.98
CA SER A 113 8.33 10.22 10.31
C SER A 113 6.99 9.50 10.43
N VAL A 114 6.94 8.59 11.40
CA VAL A 114 5.72 7.98 11.97
C VAL A 114 4.69 9.04 12.37
N GLU A 115 5.09 10.31 12.52
CA GLU A 115 4.23 11.46 12.82
C GLU A 115 3.37 11.98 11.65
N ALA A 116 3.40 11.34 10.46
CA ALA A 116 2.59 11.78 9.33
C ALA A 116 1.08 11.73 9.66
N GLU A 117 0.39 12.85 9.45
CA GLU A 117 -1.04 13.01 9.71
C GLU A 117 -1.90 12.62 8.50
N TRP A 118 -3.15 12.25 8.78
CA TRP A 118 -4.17 12.07 7.75
C TRP A 118 -4.59 13.38 7.09
N ASN A 119 -4.41 14.53 7.75
CA ASN A 119 -4.96 15.83 7.31
C ASN A 119 -6.48 15.79 7.00
N LEU A 120 -7.20 14.89 7.67
CA LEU A 120 -8.64 14.70 7.59
C LEU A 120 -9.26 14.88 8.97
N GLN A 121 -10.53 15.24 9.03
CA GLN A 121 -11.29 15.24 10.27
C GLN A 121 -11.35 13.83 10.88
N SER A 122 -11.51 13.74 12.19
CA SER A 122 -11.57 12.47 12.92
C SER A 122 -12.70 11.55 12.45
N SER A 123 -13.81 12.10 11.96
CA SER A 123 -14.92 11.35 11.37
C SER A 123 -14.61 10.75 10.00
N LEU A 124 -13.51 11.16 9.37
CA LEU A 124 -13.13 10.75 8.01
C LEU A 124 -11.85 9.91 7.99
N CYS A 125 -11.23 9.60 9.12
CA CYS A 125 -10.01 8.79 9.14
C CYS A 125 -9.91 7.87 10.35
N PRO A 126 -9.21 6.73 10.22
CA PRO A 126 -9.01 5.79 11.31
C PRO A 126 -7.89 6.26 12.25
N CYS A 127 -8.12 7.36 12.99
CA CYS A 127 -7.12 7.95 13.89
C CYS A 127 -7.19 7.43 15.34
N ALA A 128 -8.15 6.56 15.66
CA ALA A 128 -8.38 6.00 16.99
C ALA A 128 -8.66 4.49 16.90
N GLU A 129 -8.70 3.80 18.04
CA GLU A 129 -9.08 2.38 18.08
C GLU A 129 -10.50 2.15 17.52
N PRO A 130 -10.76 1.01 16.85
CA PRO A 130 -12.10 0.68 16.40
C PRO A 130 -13.04 0.45 17.59
N LYS A 131 -14.34 0.71 17.40
CA LYS A 131 -15.34 0.53 18.46
C LYS A 131 -15.52 -0.94 18.87
N ASN A 132 -15.35 -1.85 17.90
CA ASN A 132 -15.50 -3.28 18.08
C ASN A 132 -14.32 -4.00 17.41
N PRO A 133 -13.85 -5.12 17.96
CA PRO A 133 -12.89 -5.98 17.26
C PRO A 133 -13.49 -6.49 15.94
N VAL A 134 -12.62 -6.93 15.02
CA VAL A 134 -13.06 -7.56 13.77
C VAL A 134 -13.68 -8.92 14.11
N SER A 135 -15.01 -9.01 14.07
CA SER A 135 -15.75 -10.25 14.40
C SER A 135 -15.77 -11.29 13.28
N SER A 136 -15.59 -10.86 12.02
CA SER A 136 -15.59 -11.73 10.84
C SER A 136 -14.65 -11.18 9.77
N ALA A 137 -14.17 -12.04 8.87
CA ALA A 137 -13.27 -11.61 7.81
C ALA A 137 -13.93 -10.53 6.94
N LEU A 138 -13.30 -9.36 6.86
CA LEU A 138 -13.76 -8.26 6.01
C LEU A 138 -13.51 -8.67 4.56
N ALA A 139 -14.57 -8.70 3.73
CA ALA A 139 -14.50 -9.19 2.35
C ALA A 139 -14.63 -8.09 1.30
N SER A 140 -14.92 -6.85 1.70
CA SER A 140 -15.10 -5.72 0.79
C SER A 140 -14.74 -4.40 1.46
N TRP A 141 -14.53 -3.36 0.64
CA TRP A 141 -14.36 -2.00 1.12
C TRP A 141 -15.55 -1.49 1.92
N GLU A 142 -16.77 -1.83 1.52
CA GLU A 142 -17.99 -1.45 2.23
C GLU A 142 -18.01 -2.06 3.64
N ALA A 143 -17.66 -3.34 3.78
CA ALA A 143 -17.56 -4.01 5.07
C ALA A 143 -16.49 -3.35 5.97
N TYR A 144 -15.33 -2.99 5.40
CA TYR A 144 -14.29 -2.27 6.15
C TYR A 144 -14.77 -0.88 6.60
N TYR A 145 -15.37 -0.08 5.72
CA TYR A 145 -15.87 1.26 6.04
C TYR A 145 -16.96 1.21 7.10
N GLN A 146 -17.89 0.25 6.99
CA GLN A 146 -18.94 0.03 7.98
C GLN A 146 -18.34 -0.33 9.35
N TRP A 147 -17.41 -1.30 9.40
CA TRP A 147 -16.75 -1.70 10.63
C TRP A 147 -15.98 -0.54 11.27
N ARG A 148 -15.26 0.24 10.46
CA ARG A 148 -14.49 1.39 10.94
C ARG A 148 -15.33 2.63 11.23
N SER A 149 -16.65 2.56 11.01
CA SER A 149 -17.58 3.69 11.13
C SER A 149 -17.17 4.90 10.26
N LEU A 150 -16.68 4.63 9.05
CA LEU A 150 -16.26 5.64 8.07
C LEU A 150 -17.32 5.79 6.98
N PRO A 151 -17.63 7.03 6.55
CA PRO A 151 -18.53 7.23 5.43
C PRO A 151 -17.82 6.96 4.08
N LEU A 152 -18.55 6.49 3.07
CA LEU A 152 -17.99 6.12 1.74
C LEU A 152 -17.39 7.28 0.94
N HIS A 153 -17.62 8.53 1.37
CA HIS A 153 -16.95 9.71 0.80
C HIS A 153 -15.59 10.00 1.47
N SER A 154 -15.21 9.28 2.54
CA SER A 154 -13.87 9.37 3.10
C SER A 154 -12.85 8.78 2.11
N PRO A 155 -11.78 9.52 1.75
CA PRO A 155 -10.84 9.09 0.71
C PRO A 155 -9.78 8.10 1.22
N VAL A 156 -9.85 7.62 2.47
CA VAL A 156 -8.76 6.86 3.09
C VAL A 156 -8.41 5.56 2.38
N ALA A 157 -9.32 4.97 1.60
CA ALA A 157 -9.03 3.80 0.75
C ALA A 157 -7.83 4.03 -0.20
N VAL A 158 -7.59 5.27 -0.61
CA VAL A 158 -6.43 5.66 -1.43
C VAL A 158 -5.09 5.37 -0.76
N LEU A 159 -5.03 5.33 0.57
CA LEU A 159 -3.83 5.02 1.34
C LEU A 159 -3.92 3.66 2.03
N LEU A 160 -5.12 3.27 2.46
CA LEU A 160 -5.38 2.03 3.16
C LEU A 160 -5.37 0.80 2.26
N HIS A 161 -5.35 0.94 0.94
CA HIS A 161 -5.26 -0.23 0.08
C HIS A 161 -3.97 -1.03 0.32
N TRP A 162 -2.86 -0.40 0.76
CA TRP A 162 -1.63 -1.12 1.11
C TRP A 162 -1.83 -2.10 2.28
N PRO A 163 -2.20 -1.65 3.49
CA PRO A 163 -2.43 -2.56 4.61
C PRO A 163 -3.62 -3.50 4.38
N LEU A 164 -4.70 -3.06 3.72
CA LEU A 164 -5.85 -3.95 3.50
C LEU A 164 -5.55 -5.04 2.49
N THR A 165 -4.70 -4.78 1.49
CA THR A 165 -4.22 -5.85 0.60
C THR A 165 -3.46 -6.91 1.39
N LEU A 166 -2.57 -6.51 2.30
CA LEU A 166 -1.89 -7.46 3.18
C LEU A 166 -2.87 -8.25 4.04
N TYR A 167 -3.85 -7.57 4.63
CA TYR A 167 -4.90 -8.23 5.39
C TYR A 167 -5.62 -9.30 4.56
N HIS A 168 -6.06 -8.96 3.35
CA HIS A 168 -6.75 -9.91 2.47
C HIS A 168 -5.85 -11.07 2.03
N CYS A 169 -4.58 -10.81 1.67
CA CYS A 169 -3.62 -11.87 1.35
C CYS A 169 -3.46 -12.88 2.51
N VAL A 170 -3.40 -12.38 3.75
CA VAL A 170 -3.31 -13.21 4.95
C VAL A 170 -4.62 -13.97 5.20
N GLN A 171 -5.79 -13.36 4.97
CA GLN A 171 -7.05 -14.09 5.07
C GLN A 171 -7.12 -15.22 4.04
N LEU A 172 -6.63 -14.99 2.82
CA LEU A 172 -6.58 -16.00 1.75
C LEU A 172 -5.57 -17.12 2.01
N SER A 173 -4.48 -16.85 2.76
CA SER A 173 -3.55 -17.91 3.17
C SER A 173 -4.08 -18.70 4.37
N ARG A 174 -4.81 -18.06 5.29
CA ARG A 174 -5.45 -18.70 6.45
C ARG A 174 -6.55 -19.69 6.09
N THR A 175 -7.15 -19.62 4.91
CA THR A 175 -8.04 -20.69 4.41
C THR A 175 -7.28 -21.96 4.04
N GLN A 176 -5.94 -21.90 3.94
CA GLN A 176 -5.07 -23.00 3.53
C GLN A 176 -4.22 -23.57 4.70
N THR A 177 -4.11 -22.89 5.84
CA THR A 177 -3.30 -23.32 7.01
C THR A 177 -4.01 -23.08 8.35
N PRO A 178 -3.83 -23.93 9.38
CA PRO A 178 -4.54 -23.81 10.66
C PRO A 178 -4.23 -22.50 11.42
N ARG A 179 -5.18 -22.13 12.29
CA ARG A 179 -5.23 -20.83 12.99
C ARG A 179 -4.05 -20.65 13.94
N TYR A 180 -3.54 -19.42 13.96
CA TYR A 180 -2.60 -18.91 14.95
C TYR A 180 -3.18 -18.98 16.37
N ASP A 181 -2.37 -19.41 17.35
CA ASP A 181 -2.65 -19.18 18.76
C ASP A 181 -2.39 -17.70 19.11
N GLY A 182 -3.04 -17.19 20.14
CA GLY A 182 -3.06 -15.77 20.48
C GLY A 182 -1.72 -15.15 20.94
N GLN A 183 -0.57 -15.81 20.72
CA GLN A 183 0.78 -15.29 20.95
C GLN A 183 1.63 -15.20 19.68
N ASP A 184 1.04 -15.48 18.52
CA ASP A 184 1.79 -15.61 17.28
C ASP A 184 2.28 -14.28 16.70
N THR A 185 3.50 -14.35 16.16
CA THR A 185 4.11 -13.28 15.36
C THR A 185 3.86 -13.56 13.89
N LEU A 186 3.16 -12.65 13.21
CA LEU A 186 2.98 -12.69 11.76
C LEU A 186 4.13 -11.92 11.10
N CYS A 187 5.07 -12.66 10.50
CA CYS A 187 6.14 -12.08 9.69
C CYS A 187 5.75 -12.00 8.22
N ILE A 188 5.78 -10.80 7.63
CA ILE A 188 5.44 -10.52 6.23
C ILE A 188 6.67 -10.00 5.53
N HIS A 189 7.09 -10.65 4.44
CA HIS A 189 8.14 -10.12 3.56
C HIS A 189 7.49 -9.33 2.42
N TYR A 190 7.56 -7.99 2.49
CA TYR A 190 6.98 -7.09 1.51
C TYR A 190 8.03 -6.69 0.47
N LEU A 191 7.84 -7.11 -0.79
CA LEU A 191 8.84 -6.94 -1.84
C LEU A 191 8.52 -5.74 -2.72
N GLY A 192 9.54 -4.91 -2.99
CA GLY A 192 9.45 -3.75 -3.87
C GLY A 192 8.58 -2.60 -3.34
N PRO A 193 8.71 -2.16 -2.08
CA PRO A 193 7.98 -0.99 -1.60
C PRO A 193 8.45 0.28 -2.32
N GLU A 194 7.50 1.12 -2.73
CA GLU A 194 7.77 2.39 -3.41
C GLU A 194 7.14 3.55 -2.63
N LYS A 195 5.87 3.86 -2.89
CA LYS A 195 5.13 4.92 -2.20
C LYS A 195 4.86 4.58 -0.73
N GLU A 196 4.78 3.30 -0.43
CA GLU A 196 4.59 2.72 0.89
C GLU A 196 5.67 3.19 1.87
N LEU A 197 6.90 3.40 1.38
CA LEU A 197 8.01 3.95 2.17
C LEU A 197 7.74 5.35 2.72
N LEU A 198 6.84 6.09 2.06
CA LEU A 198 6.36 7.42 2.44
C LEU A 198 5.07 7.39 3.26
N GLN A 199 4.45 6.22 3.38
CA GLN A 199 3.11 6.04 3.96
C GLN A 199 3.12 4.98 5.06
N LEU A 200 4.27 4.75 5.71
CA LEU A 200 4.43 3.71 6.73
C LEU A 200 3.36 3.82 7.82
N ALA A 201 2.96 5.03 8.24
CA ALA A 201 1.93 5.21 9.26
C ALA A 201 0.56 4.61 8.88
N ALA A 202 0.25 4.43 7.59
CA ALA A 202 -0.96 3.75 7.15
C ALA A 202 -0.98 2.26 7.55
N PHE A 203 0.19 1.62 7.66
CA PHE A 203 0.31 0.23 8.14
C PHE A 203 -0.08 0.08 9.61
N GLY A 204 -0.19 1.17 10.36
CA GLY A 204 -0.74 1.15 11.72
C GLY A 204 -2.17 0.60 11.81
N GLU A 205 -2.93 0.65 10.72
CA GLU A 205 -4.28 0.06 10.67
C GLU A 205 -4.27 -1.47 10.85
N LEU A 206 -3.15 -2.15 10.52
CA LEU A 206 -3.03 -3.59 10.71
C LEU A 206 -3.16 -4.02 12.17
N ARG A 207 -2.86 -3.13 13.12
CA ARG A 207 -3.06 -3.35 14.58
C ARG A 207 -4.51 -3.68 14.90
N ALA A 208 -5.43 -2.97 14.26
CA ALA A 208 -6.88 -3.13 14.44
C ALA A 208 -7.39 -4.40 13.72
N LEU A 209 -6.78 -4.74 12.59
CA LEU A 209 -7.20 -5.86 11.73
C LEU A 209 -6.72 -7.23 12.23
N PHE A 210 -5.63 -7.26 13.00
CA PHE A 210 -5.12 -8.46 13.65
C PHE A 210 -4.96 -8.26 15.16
N PRO A 211 -6.08 -8.24 15.91
CA PRO A 211 -6.01 -8.09 17.36
C PRO A 211 -5.21 -9.24 17.97
N SER A 212 -4.34 -8.92 18.93
CA SER A 212 -3.47 -9.88 19.66
C SER A 212 -2.38 -10.57 18.83
N VAL A 213 -2.13 -10.17 17.59
CA VAL A 213 -1.02 -10.67 16.78
C VAL A 213 0.08 -9.61 16.72
N GLN A 214 1.34 -10.01 16.91
CA GLN A 214 2.47 -9.12 16.64
C GLN A 214 2.77 -9.14 15.14
N ILE A 215 2.78 -7.98 14.51
CA ILE A 215 2.99 -7.88 13.06
C ILE A 215 4.38 -7.35 12.80
N HIS A 216 5.18 -8.15 12.11
CA HIS A 216 6.52 -7.77 11.66
C HIS A 216 6.55 -7.77 10.14
N ILE A 217 6.96 -6.65 9.53
CA ILE A 217 7.03 -6.51 8.08
C ILE A 217 8.45 -6.16 7.65
N GLU A 218 9.04 -7.04 6.86
CA GLU A 218 10.34 -6.86 6.21
C GLU A 218 10.10 -6.22 4.83
N LEU A 219 10.27 -4.91 4.74
CA LEU A 219 10.11 -4.11 3.52
C LEU A 219 11.43 -4.13 2.73
N VAL A 220 11.48 -4.90 1.65
CA VAL A 220 12.73 -5.16 0.90
C VAL A 220 12.61 -4.66 -0.53
N GLY A 221 13.47 -3.71 -0.92
CA GLY A 221 13.50 -3.26 -2.31
C GLY A 221 14.63 -2.29 -2.65
N PRO A 222 14.92 -2.10 -3.95
CA PRO A 222 15.96 -1.18 -4.41
C PRO A 222 15.65 0.28 -4.09
N GLU A 223 14.36 0.64 -4.00
CA GLU A 223 13.90 2.02 -3.73
C GLU A 223 14.04 2.44 -2.26
N VAL A 224 14.36 1.52 -1.35
CA VAL A 224 14.71 1.89 0.03
C VAL A 224 15.97 2.78 -0.02
N PRO A 225 15.94 3.99 0.57
CA PRO A 225 17.11 4.86 0.59
C PRO A 225 18.24 4.21 1.37
N LYS A 226 19.48 4.41 0.90
CA LYS A 226 20.67 3.89 1.59
C LYS A 226 20.77 4.38 3.04
N SER A 227 20.28 5.59 3.34
CA SER A 227 20.26 6.15 4.69
C SER A 227 19.26 5.49 5.63
N ARG A 228 18.32 4.69 5.11
CA ARG A 228 17.29 3.98 5.87
C ARG A 228 17.45 2.46 5.84
N ASP A 229 18.52 1.95 5.21
CA ASP A 229 18.80 0.51 5.17
C ASP A 229 19.05 -0.01 6.58
N GLY A 230 18.32 -1.05 6.98
CA GLY A 230 18.32 -1.64 8.33
C GLY A 230 17.48 -0.88 9.37
N GLU A 231 16.83 0.23 9.01
CA GLU A 231 15.99 1.00 9.93
C GLU A 231 14.80 0.17 10.41
N VAL A 232 14.53 0.21 11.72
CA VAL A 232 13.36 -0.40 12.34
C VAL A 232 12.42 0.70 12.82
N VAL A 233 11.18 0.65 12.32
CA VAL A 233 10.12 1.59 12.62
C VAL A 233 9.03 0.86 13.40
N ASN A 234 8.70 1.37 14.59
CA ASN A 234 7.63 0.82 15.42
C ASN A 234 6.41 1.73 15.38
N ILE A 235 5.29 1.21 14.89
CA ILE A 235 4.00 1.91 14.85
C ILE A 235 3.14 1.39 15.98
N SER A 236 3.12 2.15 17.08
CA SER A 236 2.31 1.88 18.26
C SER A 236 1.03 2.73 18.34
N ARG A 237 0.84 3.65 17.39
CA ARG A 237 -0.30 4.57 17.33
C ARG A 237 -0.77 4.75 15.88
N TYR A 238 -2.04 5.12 15.72
CA TYR A 238 -2.57 5.52 14.41
C TYR A 238 -2.04 6.91 14.02
N ALA A 239 -1.97 7.16 12.71
CA ALA A 239 -1.77 8.51 12.20
C ALA A 239 -2.89 9.44 12.71
N CYS A 240 -2.51 10.66 13.11
CA CYS A 240 -3.46 11.58 13.73
C CYS A 240 -4.37 12.25 12.69
N CYS A 241 -5.59 12.60 13.10
CA CYS A 241 -6.49 13.46 12.33
C CYS A 241 -6.09 14.94 12.43
N SER A 242 -6.82 15.84 11.76
CA SER A 242 -6.63 17.30 11.85
C SER A 242 -7.34 17.96 13.03
N ASP A 243 -8.30 17.28 13.66
CA ASP A 243 -9.11 17.86 14.73
C ASP A 243 -8.28 18.05 16.01
N LYS A 244 -8.21 19.30 16.50
CA LYS A 244 -7.39 19.68 17.67
C LYS A 244 -7.86 19.03 18.97
N SER A 245 -9.16 18.78 19.10
CA SER A 245 -9.80 18.20 20.29
C SER A 245 -9.90 16.68 20.23
N CYS A 246 -9.42 16.03 19.18
CA CYS A 246 -9.49 14.57 19.07
C CYS A 246 -8.53 13.90 20.06
N CYS A 247 -8.95 12.79 20.65
CA CYS A 247 -8.14 11.99 21.57
C CYS A 247 -6.82 11.48 20.96
N CYS A 248 -6.74 11.37 19.63
CA CYS A 248 -5.49 11.02 18.95
C CYS A 248 -4.36 12.03 19.21
N LYS A 249 -4.69 13.28 19.60
CA LYS A 249 -3.72 14.33 19.98
C LYS A 249 -3.31 14.28 21.44
N SER A 250 -4.12 13.66 22.29
CA SER A 250 -3.98 13.68 23.77
C SER A 250 -3.00 12.63 24.30
N SER A 251 -2.52 11.72 23.45
CA SER A 251 -1.87 10.46 23.86
C SER A 251 -0.33 10.48 23.80
N ILE A 252 0.31 11.65 23.98
CA ILE A 252 1.78 11.77 23.89
C ILE A 252 2.52 11.07 25.06
N GLY A 253 1.82 10.58 26.10
CA GLY A 253 2.47 10.16 27.36
C GLY A 253 2.09 8.82 28.01
N SER A 254 1.16 8.02 27.47
CA SER A 254 0.82 6.72 28.08
C SER A 254 1.56 5.59 27.38
N LYS A 255 2.56 4.99 28.02
CA LYS A 255 3.06 3.66 27.64
C LYS A 255 2.01 2.64 28.04
N ASP A 256 0.97 2.46 27.22
CA ASP A 256 0.12 1.28 27.35
C ASP A 256 0.90 0.07 26.81
N LEU A 257 1.41 -0.74 27.73
CA LEU A 257 2.17 -1.97 27.45
C LEU A 257 1.34 -3.07 26.77
N SER A 258 0.04 -2.85 26.52
CA SER A 258 -0.87 -3.83 25.94
C SER A 258 -1.24 -3.58 24.46
N CYS A 259 -0.74 -2.51 23.83
CA CYS A 259 -1.03 -2.24 22.42
C CYS A 259 -0.13 -3.07 21.51
N THR A 260 -0.72 -3.94 20.69
CA THR A 260 -0.01 -4.62 19.59
C THR A 260 0.58 -3.56 18.67
N ALA A 261 1.90 -3.58 18.49
CA ALA A 261 2.61 -2.67 17.59
C ALA A 261 2.83 -3.36 16.24
N VAL A 262 2.89 -2.56 15.17
CA VAL A 262 3.38 -3.01 13.87
C VAL A 262 4.84 -2.60 13.77
N THR A 263 5.72 -3.58 13.64
CA THR A 263 7.15 -3.36 13.42
C THR A 263 7.45 -3.48 11.94
N LEU A 264 8.09 -2.47 11.37
CA LEU A 264 8.51 -2.40 9.98
C LEU A 264 10.03 -2.33 9.94
N LYS A 265 10.69 -3.17 9.17
CA LYS A 265 12.13 -3.09 8.95
C LYS A 265 12.43 -2.91 7.47
N LEU A 266 13.28 -1.94 7.18
CA LEU A 266 13.57 -1.51 5.81
C LEU A 266 14.88 -2.13 5.33
N TRP A 267 14.88 -2.71 4.13
CA TRP A 267 16.07 -3.30 3.52
C TRP A 267 16.26 -2.80 2.10
N LYS A 268 17.42 -2.22 1.84
CA LYS A 268 17.85 -1.85 0.51
C LYS A 268 18.45 -3.04 -0.23
N GLY A 269 17.96 -3.30 -1.43
CA GLY A 269 18.51 -4.31 -2.34
C GLY A 269 17.45 -5.29 -2.84
N PHE A 270 17.90 -6.33 -3.53
CA PHE A 270 16.99 -7.36 -4.00
C PHE A 270 16.74 -8.42 -2.93
N TYR A 271 15.52 -8.96 -2.89
CA TYR A 271 15.13 -9.93 -1.85
C TYR A 271 16.04 -11.15 -1.79
N HIS A 272 16.42 -11.72 -2.94
CA HIS A 272 17.27 -12.91 -3.01
C HIS A 272 18.70 -12.67 -2.49
N GLU A 273 19.15 -11.41 -2.40
CA GLU A 273 20.44 -11.03 -1.82
C GLU A 273 20.35 -10.86 -0.30
N ARG A 274 19.16 -10.49 0.21
CA ARG A 274 18.92 -10.16 1.62
C ARG A 274 18.23 -11.26 2.40
N CYS A 275 17.64 -12.25 1.75
CA CYS A 275 16.81 -13.26 2.40
C CYS A 275 17.56 -14.02 3.51
N SER A 276 18.85 -14.31 3.32
CA SER A 276 19.67 -14.95 4.36
C SER A 276 19.81 -14.08 5.61
N ASP A 277 19.95 -12.77 5.45
CA ASP A 277 20.12 -11.83 6.56
C ASP A 277 18.81 -11.66 7.32
N ILE A 278 17.70 -11.61 6.59
CA ILE A 278 16.34 -11.57 7.15
C ILE A 278 16.05 -12.84 7.96
N LEU A 279 16.32 -14.01 7.40
CA LEU A 279 16.06 -15.29 8.06
C LEU A 279 16.95 -15.52 9.30
N LYS A 280 18.20 -15.04 9.29
CA LYS A 280 19.08 -15.08 10.48
C LYS A 280 18.48 -14.30 11.66
N VAL A 281 17.90 -13.13 11.40
CA VAL A 281 17.25 -12.31 12.43
C VAL A 281 16.02 -13.00 13.01
N LEU A 282 15.27 -13.75 12.20
CA LEU A 282 14.11 -14.53 12.65
C LEU A 282 14.51 -15.77 13.46
N SER A 283 15.65 -16.40 13.16
CA SER A 283 16.15 -17.58 13.90
C SER A 283 16.61 -17.31 15.34
N THR A 284 16.82 -16.04 15.69
CA THR A 284 17.06 -15.58 17.08
C THR A 284 15.77 -15.43 17.90
N ILE A 285 14.61 -15.57 17.28
CA ILE A 285 13.31 -15.69 17.96
C ILE A 285 13.09 -17.19 18.15
N THR A 286 13.28 -17.68 19.37
CA THR A 286 13.23 -19.11 19.72
C THR A 286 11.99 -19.79 19.13
N PRO A 287 12.14 -20.89 18.37
CA PRO A 287 11.01 -21.74 18.07
C PRO A 287 10.62 -22.45 19.35
N ILE A 288 9.48 -22.07 19.93
CA ILE A 288 8.82 -22.88 20.94
C ILE A 288 8.05 -23.93 20.14
N PHE A 289 8.46 -25.19 20.29
CA PHE A 289 7.85 -26.37 19.68
C PHE A 289 6.39 -26.56 20.09
#